data_AF-A0A9D6M6X4-F1
#
_entry.id   AF-A0A9D6M6X4-F1
#
_cell.length_a   1.000
_cell.length_b   1.000
_cell.length_c   1.000
_cell.angle_alpha   90.00
_cell.angle_beta   90.00
_cell.angle_gamma   90.00
#
_symmetry.space_group_name_H-M   'P 1'
#
loop_
_entity.id
_entity.type
_entity.pdbx_description
1 polymer ?
#
loop_
_entity_poly.entity_id
_entity_poly.type
_entity_poly.pdbx_seq_one_letter_code
_entity_poly.pdbx_strand_id
1 'polypeptide(L)'
;MGNLSGAQYVVTGKVISATVDSPKRIDNKGTSTCRIREKKDQYRNGSVSWTTHELKSTAAVNSSYQIIDVKTGRITAADSVRAEEADAAKWIEFNGDENCLPWEVSNFSNKKQTIADSQILLGKALEKASGEIAGKLVGKFK
;
A
#
# COMPACT_ATOMS: atom_id res chain seq x y z
N MET A 1 -4.19 -32.23 -31.03
CA MET A 1 -4.60 -30.90 -30.55
C MET A 1 -6.08 -30.99 -30.23
N GLY A 2 -6.47 -30.84 -28.96
CA GLY A 2 -7.84 -31.10 -28.50
C GLY A 2 -8.82 -30.03 -29.00
N ASN A 3 -9.98 -30.46 -29.49
CA ASN A 3 -11.05 -29.57 -29.92
C ASN A 3 -11.59 -28.78 -28.73
N LEU A 4 -11.38 -27.47 -28.70
CA LEU A 4 -12.09 -26.50 -27.85
C LEU A 4 -13.54 -26.38 -28.35
N SER A 5 -14.32 -27.44 -28.14
CA SER A 5 -15.72 -27.53 -28.56
C SER A 5 -16.58 -26.57 -27.71
N GLY A 6 -16.88 -25.39 -28.25
CA GLY A 6 -17.89 -24.46 -27.71
C GLY A 6 -17.38 -23.07 -27.30
N ALA A 7 -16.07 -22.85 -27.19
CA ALA A 7 -15.53 -21.53 -26.87
C ALA A 7 -15.48 -20.62 -28.10
N GLN A 8 -16.16 -19.46 -28.05
CA GLN A 8 -16.12 -18.46 -29.12
C GLN A 8 -14.90 -17.52 -28.99
N TYR A 9 -14.47 -17.26 -27.76
CA TYR A 9 -13.35 -16.40 -27.43
C TYR A 9 -12.42 -17.08 -26.42
N VAL A 10 -11.12 -16.83 -26.55
CA VAL A 10 -10.11 -17.19 -25.57
C VAL A 10 -9.49 -15.90 -25.04
N VAL A 11 -9.39 -15.79 -23.72
CA VAL A 11 -8.68 -14.69 -23.06
C VAL A 11 -7.34 -15.22 -22.58
N THR A 12 -6.26 -14.54 -22.96
CA THR A 12 -4.92 -14.84 -22.44
C THR A 12 -4.38 -13.60 -21.73
N GLY A 13 -3.84 -13.80 -20.53
CA GLY A 13 -3.20 -12.75 -19.74
C GLY A 13 -1.74 -13.09 -19.48
N LYS A 14 -0.92 -12.05 -19.33
CA LYS A 14 0.47 -12.17 -18.90
C LYS A 14 0.78 -11.09 -17.88
N VAL A 15 1.43 -11.48 -16.79
CA VAL A 15 2.12 -10.53 -15.89
C VAL A 15 3.39 -10.07 -16.59
N ILE A 16 3.48 -8.77 -16.87
CA ILE A 16 4.63 -8.15 -17.51
C ILE A 16 5.71 -7.91 -16.46
N SER A 17 5.32 -7.34 -15.31
CA SER A 17 6.22 -7.09 -14.20
C SER A 17 5.49 -7.08 -12.88
N ALA A 18 6.22 -7.50 -11.84
CA ALA A 18 5.84 -7.39 -10.45
C ALA A 18 6.99 -6.69 -9.74
N THR A 19 6.72 -5.51 -9.19
CA THR A 19 7.72 -4.71 -8.48
C THR A 19 7.27 -4.52 -7.04
N VAL A 20 8.20 -4.73 -6.11
CA VAL A 20 8.01 -4.47 -4.70
C VAL A 20 9.08 -3.48 -4.29
N ASP A 21 8.68 -2.36 -3.69
CA ASP A 21 9.59 -1.51 -2.94
C ASP A 21 9.55 -1.96 -1.49
N SER A 22 10.65 -2.57 -1.03
CA SER A 22 10.79 -3.09 0.32
C SER A 22 10.59 -1.98 1.36
N PRO A 23 10.11 -2.33 2.58
CA PRO A 23 9.86 -1.35 3.62
C PRO A 23 11.07 -0.45 3.86
N LYS A 24 10.92 0.84 3.57
CA LYS A 24 11.89 1.85 3.99
C LYS A 24 11.46 2.40 5.33
N ARG A 25 12.36 2.30 6.30
CA ARG A 25 12.20 2.93 7.62
C ARG A 25 12.81 4.31 7.59
N ILE A 26 11.99 5.31 7.90
CA ILE A 26 12.42 6.69 8.06
C ILE A 26 12.22 7.05 9.53
N ASP A 27 13.31 7.45 10.18
CA ASP A 27 13.32 7.85 11.58
C ASP A 27 13.64 9.34 11.67
N ASN A 28 12.76 10.12 12.28
CA ASN A 28 13.01 11.52 12.59
C ASN A 28 13.03 11.71 14.10
N LYS A 29 14.06 12.40 14.59
CA LYS A 29 14.24 12.66 16.02
C LYS A 29 13.95 14.13 16.32
N GLY A 30 13.44 14.38 17.51
CA GLY A 30 13.21 15.72 18.00
C GLY A 30 13.28 15.81 19.51
N THR A 31 13.42 17.03 19.99
CA THR A 31 13.34 17.38 21.40
C THR A 31 12.50 18.65 21.56
N SER A 32 11.84 18.76 22.71
CA SER A 32 11.01 19.91 23.04
C SER A 32 11.04 20.11 24.55
N THR A 33 10.84 21.35 24.96
CA THR A 33 10.66 21.73 26.35
C THR A 33 9.37 22.52 26.47
N CYS A 34 8.66 22.35 27.58
CA CYS A 34 7.41 23.05 27.81
C CYS A 34 7.23 23.37 29.29
N ARG A 35 6.29 24.28 29.61
CA ARG A 35 5.86 24.53 30.99
C ARG A 35 4.60 23.75 31.29
N ILE A 36 4.67 22.84 32.25
CA ILE A 36 3.57 21.99 32.68
C ILE A 36 2.99 22.58 33.96
N ARG A 37 1.68 22.83 33.96
CA ARG A 37 0.96 23.32 35.13
C ARG A 37 0.69 22.16 36.07
N GLU A 38 1.16 22.25 37.32
CA GLU A 38 0.91 21.22 38.35
C GLU A 38 -0.26 21.59 39.25
N LYS A 39 -0.37 22.87 39.62
CA LYS A 39 -1.45 23.43 40.44
C LYS A 39 -1.82 24.83 39.97
N LYS A 40 -2.80 25.44 40.64
CA LYS A 40 -3.07 26.88 40.48
C LYS A 40 -1.77 27.64 40.82
N ASP A 41 -1.22 28.33 39.83
CA ASP A 41 0.00 29.15 39.90
C ASP A 41 1.32 28.41 40.18
N GLN A 42 1.36 27.09 40.02
CA GLN A 42 2.60 26.30 40.07
C GLN A 42 2.86 25.62 38.72
N TYR A 43 4.06 25.87 38.19
CA TYR A 43 4.53 25.31 36.93
C TYR A 43 5.88 24.62 37.15
N ARG A 44 6.06 23.48 36.49
CA ARG A 44 7.38 22.89 36.29
C ARG A 44 7.79 22.97 34.83
N ASN A 45 9.09 22.99 34.59
CA ASN A 45 9.61 22.78 33.24
C ASN A 45 9.61 21.26 32.98
N GLY A 46 9.03 20.87 31.85
CA GLY A 46 9.13 19.53 31.32
C GLY A 46 10.01 19.51 30.07
N SER A 47 10.51 18.32 29.75
CA SER A 47 11.26 18.08 28.53
C SER A 47 10.90 16.72 27.98
N VAL A 48 10.89 16.60 26.66
CA VAL A 48 10.67 15.34 25.97
C VAL A 48 11.64 15.21 24.81
N SER A 49 12.10 13.99 24.60
CA SER A 49 12.74 13.57 23.36
C SER A 49 11.86 12.53 22.70
N TRP A 50 11.79 12.56 21.37
CA TRP A 50 11.01 11.59 20.62
C TRP A 50 11.72 11.15 19.35
N THR A 51 11.34 9.97 18.88
CA THR A 51 11.64 9.46 17.56
C THR A 51 10.33 9.07 16.89
N THR A 52 9.99 9.70 15.77
CA THR A 52 8.90 9.24 14.92
C THR A 52 9.45 8.23 13.92
N HIS A 53 8.75 7.12 13.78
CA HIS A 53 9.06 6.05 12.85
C HIS A 53 8.00 6.02 11.76
N GLU A 54 8.45 5.95 10.51
CA GLU A 54 7.60 5.74 9.35
C GLU A 54 8.10 4.51 8.59
N LEU A 55 7.24 3.52 8.38
CA LEU A 55 7.47 2.39 7.49
C LEU A 55 6.53 2.52 6.30
N LYS A 56 7.06 2.39 5.09
CA LYS A 56 6.28 2.37 3.84
C LYS A 56 6.73 1.23 2.96
N SER A 57 5.78 0.46 2.44
CA SER A 57 6.00 -0.56 1.42
C SER A 57 4.95 -0.41 0.32
N THR A 58 5.37 -0.67 -0.91
CA THR A 58 4.48 -0.61 -2.08
C THR A 58 4.74 -1.80 -2.98
N ALA A 59 3.68 -2.39 -3.51
CA ALA A 59 3.74 -3.41 -4.54
C ALA A 59 2.93 -2.97 -5.75
N ALA A 60 3.49 -3.14 -6.94
CA ALA A 60 2.80 -2.85 -8.19
C ALA A 60 2.92 -4.03 -9.15
N VAL A 61 1.84 -4.29 -9.87
CA VAL A 61 1.74 -5.33 -10.88
C VAL A 61 1.31 -4.68 -12.18
N ASN A 62 2.10 -4.91 -13.23
CA ASN A 62 1.71 -4.57 -14.59
C ASN A 62 1.39 -5.86 -15.33
N SER A 63 0.20 -5.93 -15.90
CA SER A 63 -0.30 -7.07 -16.63
C SER A 63 -0.87 -6.62 -17.97
N SER A 64 -0.88 -7.52 -18.95
CA SER A 64 -1.57 -7.33 -20.22
C SER A 64 -2.51 -8.48 -20.48
N TYR A 65 -3.60 -8.22 -21.17
CA TYR A 65 -4.49 -9.25 -21.67
C TYR A 65 -4.77 -9.04 -23.16
N GLN A 66 -5.15 -10.13 -23.82
CA GLN A 66 -5.70 -10.13 -25.16
C GLN A 66 -6.87 -11.10 -25.24
N ILE A 67 -7.86 -10.73 -26.03
CA ILE A 67 -9.03 -11.54 -26.38
C ILE A 67 -8.85 -12.00 -27.82
N ILE A 68 -8.92 -13.30 -28.03
CA ILE A 68 -8.74 -13.94 -29.34
C ILE A 68 -10.06 -14.59 -29.73
N ASP A 69 -10.57 -14.23 -30.90
CA ASP A 69 -11.68 -14.93 -31.53
C ASP A 69 -11.20 -16.29 -32.02
N VAL A 70 -11.82 -17.36 -31.53
CA VAL A 70 -11.39 -18.75 -31.82
C VAL A 70 -11.64 -19.14 -33.27
N LYS A 71 -12.67 -18.58 -33.89
CA LYS A 71 -13.06 -18.91 -35.28
C LYS A 71 -12.08 -18.30 -36.28
N THR A 72 -11.62 -17.08 -36.02
CA THR A 72 -10.76 -16.32 -36.94
C THR A 72 -9.28 -16.31 -36.54
N GLY A 73 -8.97 -16.69 -35.30
CA GLY A 73 -7.63 -16.59 -34.72
C GLY A 73 -7.16 -15.14 -34.51
N ARG A 74 -8.06 -14.15 -34.67
CA ARG A 74 -7.70 -12.72 -34.59
C ARG A 74 -7.86 -12.19 -33.19
N ILE A 75 -6.97 -11.27 -32.81
CA ILE A 75 -7.10 -10.49 -31.58
C ILE A 75 -8.22 -9.47 -31.77
N THR A 76 -9.26 -9.54 -30.93
CA THR A 76 -10.41 -8.64 -30.95
C THR A 76 -10.25 -7.47 -29.97
N ALA A 77 -9.46 -7.65 -28.92
CA ALA A 77 -9.07 -6.60 -28.00
C ALA A 77 -7.76 -6.98 -27.30
N ALA A 78 -6.94 -5.99 -26.98
CA ALA A 78 -5.80 -6.13 -26.11
C ALA A 78 -5.61 -4.84 -25.32
N ASP A 79 -5.21 -4.96 -24.06
CA ASP A 79 -4.93 -3.80 -23.21
C ASP A 79 -4.00 -4.19 -22.06
N SER A 80 -3.48 -3.19 -21.36
CA SER A 80 -2.71 -3.35 -20.14
C SER A 80 -3.47 -2.82 -18.92
N VAL A 81 -3.07 -3.33 -17.77
CA VAL A 81 -3.57 -2.96 -16.45
C VAL A 81 -2.37 -2.80 -15.54
N ARG A 82 -2.37 -1.73 -14.76
CA ARG A 82 -1.43 -1.51 -13.68
C ARG A 82 -2.21 -1.36 -12.39
N ALA A 83 -1.98 -2.28 -11.47
CA ALA A 83 -2.54 -2.21 -10.12
C ALA A 83 -1.43 -1.98 -9.11
N GLU A 84 -1.71 -1.16 -8.11
CA GLU A 84 -0.79 -0.82 -7.03
C GLU A 84 -1.46 -1.01 -5.67
N GLU A 85 -0.66 -1.48 -4.72
CA GLU A 85 -1.00 -1.58 -3.31
C GLU A 85 0.10 -0.99 -2.46
N ALA A 86 -0.30 -0.25 -1.44
CA ALA A 86 0.61 0.41 -0.52
C ALA A 86 0.15 0.16 0.91
N ASP A 87 1.11 0.01 1.80
CA ASP A 87 0.86 0.03 3.24
C ASP A 87 1.90 0.89 3.94
N ALA A 88 1.44 1.63 4.94
CA ALA A 88 2.24 2.58 5.67
C ALA A 88 1.86 2.58 7.14
N ALA A 89 2.87 2.55 8.00
CA ALA A 89 2.71 2.58 9.44
C ALA A 89 3.51 3.75 10.02
N LYS A 90 2.91 4.45 10.98
CA LYS A 90 3.56 5.54 11.71
C LYS A 90 3.38 5.36 13.20
N TRP A 91 4.46 5.45 13.94
CA TRP A 91 4.43 5.44 15.40
C TRP A 91 5.50 6.34 15.97
N ILE A 92 5.37 6.64 17.25
CA ILE A 92 6.31 7.45 18.00
C ILE A 92 6.83 6.66 19.20
N GLU A 93 8.11 6.82 19.48
CA GLU A 93 8.72 6.45 20.75
C GLU A 93 9.20 7.74 21.41
N PHE A 94 8.84 7.98 22.67
CA PHE A 94 9.27 9.17 23.39
C PHE A 94 9.76 8.84 24.79
N ASN A 95 10.57 9.74 25.33
CA ASN A 95 11.08 9.69 26.69
C ASN A 95 11.03 11.08 27.32
N GLY A 96 10.53 11.16 28.55
CA GLY A 96 10.26 12.39 29.28
C GLY A 96 8.76 12.71 29.36
N ASP A 97 8.43 13.99 29.37
CA ASP A 97 7.07 14.47 29.60
C ASP A 97 6.22 14.48 28.31
N GLU A 98 5.25 13.58 28.20
CA GLU A 98 4.33 13.49 27.05
C GLU A 98 3.59 14.81 26.75
N ASN A 99 3.28 15.59 27.79
CA ASN A 99 2.65 16.91 27.66
C ASN A 99 3.52 17.95 26.92
N CYS A 100 4.81 17.68 26.75
CA CYS A 100 5.73 18.52 25.97
C CYS A 100 5.91 18.07 24.52
N LEU A 101 5.23 17.00 24.09
CA LEU A 101 5.25 16.57 22.70
C LEU A 101 4.60 17.64 21.81
N PRO A 102 5.21 18.00 20.67
CA PRO A 102 4.54 18.79 19.65
C PRO A 102 3.26 18.11 19.18
N TRP A 103 2.24 18.91 18.86
CA TRP A 103 0.94 18.42 18.42
C TRP A 103 1.02 17.50 17.18
N GLU A 104 1.97 17.77 16.29
CA GLU A 104 2.17 17.02 15.05
C GLU A 104 2.56 15.57 15.32
N VAL A 105 3.26 15.31 16.42
CA VAL A 105 3.76 13.98 16.79
C VAL A 105 2.95 13.34 17.91
N SER A 106 2.26 14.13 18.73
CA SER A 106 1.38 13.62 19.81
C SER A 106 0.19 12.83 19.29
N ASN A 107 -0.18 13.02 18.02
CA ASN A 107 -1.26 12.29 17.36
C ASN A 107 -0.83 10.92 16.81
N PHE A 108 0.46 10.57 16.89
CA PHE A 108 0.94 9.27 16.41
C PHE A 108 0.69 8.17 17.46
N SER A 109 0.62 6.92 16.98
CA SER A 109 0.51 5.76 17.87
C SER A 109 1.78 5.63 18.72
N ASN A 110 1.63 5.48 20.04
CA ASN A 110 2.74 5.18 20.95
C ASN A 110 3.15 3.69 20.93
N LYS A 111 2.48 2.87 20.11
CA LYS A 111 2.79 1.45 19.91
C LYS A 111 3.44 1.27 18.55
N LYS A 112 4.52 0.48 18.53
CA LYS A 112 5.14 0.01 17.30
C LYS A 112 4.08 -0.62 16.39
N GLN A 113 4.02 -0.14 15.17
CA GLN A 113 3.12 -0.65 14.14
C GLN A 113 3.91 -1.50 13.14
N THR A 114 3.20 -2.43 12.52
CA THR A 114 3.71 -3.30 11.47
C THR A 114 2.92 -3.05 10.20
N ILE A 115 3.59 -3.14 9.06
CA ILE A 115 2.92 -3.15 7.76
C ILE A 115 2.80 -4.58 7.25
N ALA A 116 1.93 -4.80 6.28
CA ALA A 116 1.81 -6.07 5.59
C ALA A 116 3.12 -6.46 4.89
N ASP A 117 3.41 -7.77 4.88
CA ASP A 117 4.54 -8.30 4.15
C ASP A 117 4.41 -8.06 2.65
N SER A 118 5.55 -7.91 1.98
CA SER A 118 5.62 -7.66 0.54
C SER A 118 4.85 -8.68 -0.31
N GLN A 119 4.79 -9.94 0.12
CA GLN A 119 4.02 -10.99 -0.58
C GLN A 119 2.51 -10.75 -0.48
N ILE A 120 2.03 -10.27 0.67
CA ILE A 120 0.61 -9.94 0.88
C ILE A 120 0.24 -8.74 0.01
N LEU A 121 1.08 -7.70 -0.03
CA LEU A 121 0.87 -6.54 -0.88
C LEU A 121 0.86 -6.91 -2.36
N LEU A 122 1.80 -7.76 -2.78
CA LEU A 122 1.86 -8.24 -4.16
C LEU A 122 0.63 -9.09 -4.53
N GLY A 123 0.18 -9.97 -3.63
CA GLY A 123 -1.04 -10.74 -3.80
C GLY A 123 -2.27 -9.86 -3.99
N LYS A 124 -2.43 -8.82 -3.14
CA LYS A 124 -3.52 -7.84 -3.28
C LYS A 124 -3.43 -7.05 -4.59
N ALA A 125 -2.23 -6.64 -5.01
CA ALA A 125 -2.03 -5.96 -6.29
C ALA A 125 -2.38 -6.87 -7.48
N LEU A 126 -2.07 -8.16 -7.41
CA LEU A 126 -2.47 -9.17 -8.40
C LEU A 126 -3.99 -9.36 -8.44
N GLU A 127 -4.64 -9.42 -7.28
CA GLU A 127 -6.10 -9.53 -7.18
C GLU A 127 -6.79 -8.30 -7.80
N LYS A 128 -6.31 -7.09 -7.49
CA LYS A 128 -6.77 -5.84 -8.13
C LYS A 128 -6.59 -5.86 -9.64
N ALA A 129 -5.41 -6.23 -10.12
CA ALA A 129 -5.14 -6.31 -11.56
C ALA A 129 -6.08 -7.31 -12.26
N SER A 130 -6.32 -8.45 -11.62
CA SER A 130 -7.24 -9.48 -12.13
C SER A 130 -8.70 -8.99 -12.16
N GLY A 131 -9.14 -8.29 -11.10
CA GLY A 131 -10.46 -7.68 -11.02
C GLY A 131 -10.68 -6.60 -12.10
N GLU A 132 -9.67 -5.77 -12.36
CA GLU A 132 -9.72 -4.79 -13.45
C GLU A 132 -9.80 -5.43 -14.83
N ILE A 133 -9.02 -6.48 -15.09
CA ILE A 133 -9.11 -7.25 -16.33
C ILE A 133 -10.52 -7.85 -16.46
N ALA A 134 -11.04 -8.50 -15.41
CA ALA A 134 -12.38 -9.07 -15.41
C ALA A 134 -13.46 -8.02 -15.70
N GLY A 135 -13.35 -6.83 -15.08
CA GLY A 135 -14.25 -5.71 -15.35
C GLY A 135 -14.21 -5.24 -16.81
N LYS A 136 -13.01 -5.10 -17.39
CA LYS A 136 -12.84 -4.75 -18.81
C LYS A 136 -13.41 -5.81 -19.74
N LEU A 137 -13.27 -7.09 -19.42
CA LEU A 137 -13.83 -8.20 -20.20
C LEU A 137 -15.36 -8.18 -20.15
N VAL A 138 -15.97 -8.05 -18.97
CA VAL A 138 -17.44 -7.97 -18.84
C VAL A 138 -17.99 -6.77 -19.62
N GLY A 139 -17.30 -5.62 -19.59
CA GLY A 139 -17.68 -4.45 -20.38
C GLY A 139 -17.62 -4.64 -21.90
N LYS A 140 -16.83 -5.59 -22.39
CA LYS A 140 -16.70 -5.89 -23.83
C LYS A 140 -17.75 -6.87 -24.37
N PHE A 141 -18.36 -7.67 -23.49
CA PHE A 141 -19.36 -8.69 -23.86
C PHE A 141 -20.79 -8.33 -23.44
N LYS A 142 -21.02 -7.09 -22.99
CA LYS A 142 -22.34 -6.47 -22.85
C LYS A 142 -22.71 -5.75 -24.13
#